data_AF-A0A1G5YBS3-F1
#
_entry.id   AF-A0A1G5YBS3-F1
#
_cell.length_a   1.000
_cell.length_b   1.000
_cell.length_c   1.000
_cell.angle_alpha   90.00
_cell.angle_beta   90.00
_cell.angle_gamma   90.00
#
_symmetry.space_group_name_H-M   'P 1'
#
loop_
_entity.id
_entity.type
_entity.pdbx_description
1 polymer ?
#
loop_
_entity_poly.entity_id
_entity_poly.type
_entity_poly.pdbx_seq_one_letter_code
_entity_poly.pdbx_strand_id
1 'polypeptide(L)'
;MISDQFAKRLFFSKPGKDSNAKSLLKSISWRIVGIMDKIVISFIITGQLVMAVSIGSVEVVTKILLYYVHERVWENATKEKINEPATELVRS
;
A
#
# COMPACT_ATOMS: atom_id res chain seq x y z
N MET A 1 22.89 8.25 22.42
CA MET A 1 22.31 9.61 22.35
C MET A 1 22.72 10.44 21.12
N ILE A 2 23.89 10.21 20.51
CA ILE A 2 24.36 10.97 19.33
C ILE A 2 23.84 10.40 17.99
N SER A 3 23.61 9.08 17.91
CA SER A 3 23.13 8.40 16.70
C SER A 3 21.67 8.74 16.36
N ASP A 4 20.85 8.99 17.39
CA ASP A 4 19.41 9.25 17.25
C ASP A 4 19.09 10.60 16.58
N GLN A 5 20.01 11.56 16.68
CA GLN A 5 19.91 12.89 16.05
C GLN A 5 20.17 12.86 14.54
N PHE A 6 21.02 11.94 14.07
CA PHE A 6 21.37 11.83 12.65
C PHE A 6 20.25 11.13 11.86
N ALA A 7 19.67 10.07 12.42
CA ALA A 7 18.49 9.42 11.88
C ALA A 7 17.32 10.41 11.76
N LYS A 8 17.06 11.19 12.81
CA LYS A 8 16.01 12.22 12.80
C LYS A 8 16.21 13.27 11.69
N ARG A 9 17.44 13.69 11.39
CA ARG A 9 17.71 14.65 10.30
C ARG A 9 17.48 14.09 8.89
N LEU A 10 17.64 12.78 8.71
CA LEU A 10 17.35 12.11 7.43
C LEU A 10 15.86 11.79 7.26
N PHE A 11 15.13 11.51 8.35
CA PHE A 11 13.74 11.06 8.29
C PHE A 11 12.69 12.13 8.60
N PHE A 12 13.04 13.27 9.20
CA PHE A 12 12.12 14.40 9.35
C PHE A 12 11.99 15.20 8.05
N SER A 13 11.31 14.60 7.08
CA SER A 13 10.67 15.37 6.03
C SER A 13 9.63 16.30 6.67
N LYS A 14 9.84 17.60 6.49
CA LYS A 14 8.98 18.70 6.95
C LYS A 14 7.49 18.35 6.70
N PRO A 15 6.58 18.40 7.69
CA PRO A 15 5.15 18.20 7.47
C PRO A 15 4.60 19.42 6.75
N GLY A 16 4.80 19.45 5.43
CA GLY A 16 4.27 20.47 4.54
C GLY A 16 3.06 19.90 3.84
N LYS A 17 1.85 20.27 4.31
CA LYS A 17 0.53 20.03 3.70
C LYS A 17 0.59 18.96 2.61
N ASP A 18 0.56 17.70 3.02
CA ASP A 18 0.69 16.56 2.12
C ASP A 18 -0.43 16.65 1.07
N SER A 19 -0.09 17.14 -0.12
CA SER A 19 -1.06 17.17 -1.19
C SER A 19 -1.31 15.74 -1.62
N ASN A 20 -2.56 15.39 -1.91
CA ASN A 20 -2.95 14.06 -2.39
C ASN A 20 -2.04 13.60 -3.55
N ALA A 21 -1.53 14.54 -4.37
CA ALA A 21 -0.57 14.28 -5.43
C ALA A 21 0.80 13.77 -4.92
N LYS A 22 1.36 14.31 -3.83
CA LYS A 22 2.61 13.81 -3.25
C LYS A 22 2.47 12.38 -2.72
N SER A 23 1.35 12.07 -2.07
CA SER A 23 1.06 10.72 -1.57
C SER A 23 0.87 9.70 -2.70
N LEU A 24 0.21 10.11 -3.79
CA LEU A 24 0.09 9.28 -5.00
C LEU A 24 1.45 9.02 -5.66
N LEU A 25 2.26 10.06 -5.85
CA LEU A 25 3.62 9.93 -6.41
C LEU A 25 4.50 9.03 -5.54
N LYS A 26 4.41 9.15 -4.22
CA LYS A 26 5.12 8.29 -3.28
C LYS A 26 4.68 6.83 -3.39
N SER A 27 3.38 6.58 -3.51
CA SER A 27 2.82 5.23 -3.70
C SER A 27 3.29 4.59 -5.02
N ILE A 28 3.28 5.35 -6.11
CA ILE A 28 3.78 4.88 -7.42
C ILE A 28 5.28 4.57 -7.33
N SER A 29 6.07 5.48 -6.75
CA SER A 29 7.51 5.28 -6.56
C SER A 29 7.80 4.00 -5.75
N TRP A 30 7.06 3.78 -4.67
CA TRP A 30 7.21 2.58 -3.84
C TRP A 30 6.86 1.30 -4.59
N ARG A 31 5.86 1.33 -5.49
CA ARG A 31 5.51 0.17 -6.33
C ARG A 31 6.59 -0.16 -7.36
N ILE A 32 7.20 0.85 -7.98
CA ILE A 32 8.29 0.65 -8.95
C ILE A 32 9.49 -0.01 -8.26
N VAL A 33 9.87 0.47 -7.08
CA VAL A 33 10.97 -0.11 -6.29
C VAL A 33 10.66 -1.56 -5.92
N GLY A 34 9.44 -1.86 -5.46
CA GLY A 34 9.06 -3.23 -5.11
C GLY A 34 9.05 -4.21 -6.28
N ILE A 35 8.71 -3.76 -7.49
CA ILE A 35 8.79 -4.59 -8.70
C ILE A 35 10.25 -4.84 -9.09
N MET A 36 11.09 -3.80 -9.06
CA MET A 36 12.52 -3.93 -9.36
C MET A 36 13.21 -4.89 -8.40
N ASP A 37 12.93 -4.77 -7.10
CA ASP A 37 13.53 -5.62 -6.07
C ASP A 37 13.25 -7.11 -6.32
N LYS A 38 12.02 -7.45 -6.70
CA LYS A 38 11.64 -8.84 -6.98
C LYS A 38 12.24 -9.39 -8.26
N ILE A 39 12.33 -8.57 -9.32
CA ILE A 39 13.01 -8.98 -10.55
C ILE A 39 14.50 -9.23 -10.27
N VAL A 40 15.15 -8.35 -9.51
CA VAL A 40 16.58 -8.49 -9.16
C VAL A 40 16.82 -9.71 -8.28
N ILE A 41 16.05 -9.89 -7.21
CA ILE A 41 16.15 -11.05 -6.31
C ILE A 41 15.93 -12.35 -7.09
N SER A 42 14.87 -12.40 -7.90
CA SER A 42 14.58 -13.59 -8.68
C SER A 42 15.66 -13.88 -9.71
N PHE A 43 16.22 -12.85 -10.36
CA PHE A 43 17.31 -13.03 -11.32
C PHE A 43 18.59 -13.54 -10.66
N ILE A 44 18.95 -13.02 -9.48
CA ILE A 44 20.13 -13.48 -8.72
C ILE A 44 19.97 -14.94 -8.30
N ILE A 45 18.78 -15.34 -7.87
CA ILE A 45 18.53 -16.70 -7.40
C ILE A 45 18.53 -17.71 -8.56
N THR A 46 17.87 -17.38 -9.68
CA THR A 46 17.71 -18.37 -10.75
C THR A 46 18.78 -18.30 -11.85
N GLY A 47 19.44 -17.15 -12.03
CA GLY A 47 20.36 -16.90 -13.16
C GLY A 47 19.70 -16.95 -14.54
N GLN A 48 18.37 -17.14 -14.61
CA GLN A 48 17.60 -17.26 -15.85
C GLN A 48 16.50 -16.20 -15.90
N LEU A 49 16.60 -15.31 -16.90
CA LEU A 49 15.68 -14.18 -17.07
C LEU A 49 14.22 -14.61 -17.24
N VAL A 50 13.96 -15.70 -17.96
CA VAL A 50 12.60 -16.22 -18.20
C VAL A 50 11.91 -16.62 -16.89
N MET A 51 12.65 -17.26 -15.97
CA MET A 51 12.09 -17.64 -14.68
C MET A 51 11.87 -16.43 -13.77
N ALA A 52 12.78 -15.44 -13.80
CA ALA A 52 12.61 -14.20 -13.05
C ALA A 52 11.38 -13.40 -13.48
N VAL A 53 11.14 -13.30 -14.78
CA VAL A 53 9.94 -12.66 -15.32
C VAL A 53 8.68 -13.46 -14.95
N SER A 54 8.75 -14.79 -14.95
CA SER A 54 7.62 -15.65 -14.54
C SER A 54 7.25 -15.49 -13.07
N ILE A 55 8.25 -15.39 -12.18
CA ILE A 55 8.02 -15.15 -10.75
C ILE A 55 7.42 -13.75 -10.53
N GLY A 56 7.97 -12.74 -11.19
CA GLY A 56 7.42 -11.38 -11.15
C GLY A 56 5.98 -11.29 -11.65
N SER A 57 5.63 -12.00 -12.73
CA SER A 57 4.26 -11.98 -13.27
C SER A 57 3.26 -12.66 -12.33
N VAL A 58 3.60 -13.83 -11.77
CA VAL A 58 2.78 -14.54 -10.78
C VAL A 58 2.57 -13.69 -9.53
N GLU A 59 3.60 -13.00 -9.08
CA GLU A 59 3.53 -12.15 -7.90
C GLU A 59 2.60 -10.94 -8.10
N VAL A 60 2.65 -10.29 -9.26
CA VAL A 60 1.71 -9.21 -9.62
C VAL A 60 0.27 -9.71 -9.64
N VAL A 61 0.00 -10.84 -10.30
CA VAL A 61 -1.35 -11.44 -10.37
C VAL A 61 -1.87 -11.78 -8.97
N THR A 62 -1.02 -12.41 -8.15
CA THR A 62 -1.37 -12.80 -6.78
C THR A 62 -1.67 -11.56 -5.93
N LYS A 63 -0.89 -10.49 -6.05
CA LYS A 63 -1.14 -9.24 -5.32
C LYS A 63 -2.44 -8.56 -5.72
N ILE A 64 -2.80 -8.57 -7.00
CA ILE A 64 -4.06 -8.02 -7.48
C ILE A 64 -5.24 -8.79 -6.86
N LEU A 65 -5.18 -10.12 -6.90
CA LEU A 65 -6.21 -10.97 -6.30
C LEU A 65 -6.32 -10.75 -4.78
N LEU A 66 -5.20 -10.75 -4.07
CA LEU A 66 -5.17 -10.49 -2.62
C LEU A 66 -5.69 -9.10 -2.28
N TYR A 67 -5.32 -8.07 -3.04
CA TYR A 67 -5.78 -6.70 -2.82
C TYR A 67 -7.30 -6.60 -3.02
N TYR A 68 -7.83 -7.19 -4.09
CA TYR A 68 -9.28 -7.21 -4.34
C TYR A 68 -10.05 -7.90 -3.21
N VAL A 69 -9.58 -9.07 -2.76
CA VAL A 69 -10.19 -9.78 -1.64
C VAL A 69 -10.09 -8.96 -0.35
N HIS A 70 -8.92 -8.37 -0.08
CA HIS A 70 -8.72 -7.53 1.10
C HIS A 70 -9.69 -6.34 1.12
N GLU A 71 -9.82 -5.62 0.00
CA GLU A 71 -10.78 -4.50 -0.12
C GLU A 71 -12.21 -4.97 0.12
N ARG A 72 -12.61 -6.12 -0.45
CA ARG A 72 -13.96 -6.66 -0.29
C ARG A 72 -14.27 -7.11 1.13
N VAL A 73 -13.30 -7.74 1.80
CA VAL A 73 -13.42 -8.11 3.22
C VAL A 73 -13.48 -6.87 4.09
N TRP A 74 -12.65 -5.86 3.80
CA TRP A 74 -12.62 -4.60 4.54
C TRP A 74 -13.92 -3.81 4.39
N GLU A 75 -14.47 -3.73 3.17
CA GLU A 75 -15.77 -3.10 2.91
C GLU A 75 -16.88 -3.79 3.70
N ASN A 76 -16.91 -5.12 3.72
CA ASN A 76 -17.90 -5.87 4.48
C ASN A 76 -17.73 -5.71 6.00
N ALA A 77 -16.49 -5.66 6.49
CA ALA A 77 -16.19 -5.48 7.91
C ALA A 77 -16.52 -4.06 8.41
N THR A 78 -16.42 -3.04 7.54
CA THR A 78 -16.57 -1.62 7.91
C THR A 78 -17.96 -1.07 7.58
N LYS A 79 -18.92 -1.90 7.14
CA LYS A 79 -20.34 -1.49 7.03
C LYS A 79 -20.87 -1.17 8.43
N GLU A 80 -20.70 0.07 8.86
CA GLU A 80 -21.46 0.59 9.98
C GLU A 80 -22.94 0.55 9.61
N LYS A 81 -23.73 -0.13 10.45
CA LYS A 81 -25.18 -0.01 10.42
C LYS A 81 -25.48 1.44 10.77
N ILE A 82 -25.87 2.22 9.77
CA ILE A 82 -26.46 3.54 9.99
C ILE A 82 -27.76 3.28 10.75
N ASN A 83 -27.70 3.29 12.07
CA ASN A 83 -28.88 3.30 12.92
C ASN A 83 -29.53 4.66 12.67
N GLU A 84 -30.66 4.70 11.97
CA GLU A 84 -31.46 5.92 11.82
C GLU A 84 -31.92 6.41 13.20
N PRO A 85 -31.48 7.58 13.69
CA PRO A 85 -31.98 8.15 14.93
C PRO A 85 -32.61 9.50 14.63
N ALA A 86 -33.74 9.55 13.91
CA ALA A 86 -34.42 10.84 13.67
C ALA A 86 -35.89 10.79 13.27
N THR A 87 -36.46 9.65 12.85
CA THR A 87 -37.88 9.62 12.43
C THR A 87 -38.85 9.44 13.60
N GLU A 88 -38.36 9.08 14.79
CA GLU A 88 -39.22 8.82 15.96
C GLU A 88 -39.51 10.08 16.81
N LEU A 89 -38.64 11.11 16.78
CA LEU A 89 -38.81 12.33 17.59
C LEU A 89 -39.64 13.45 16.93
N VAL A 90 -40.05 13.28 15.66
CA VAL A 90 -40.90 14.25 14.94
C VAL A 90 -42.38 13.85 15.01
N ARG A 91 -42.71 12.69 15.60
CA ARG A 91 -44.07 12.14 15.70
C ARG A 91 -44.69 12.19 17.12
N SER A 92 -43.97 12.67 18.12
CA SER A 92 -44.42 12.78 19.52
C SER A 92 -44.65 14.22 19.96
#